data_AF-A0A3M7MDU6-F1
#
_entry.id   AF-A0A3M7MDU6-F1
#
_cell.length_a   1.000
_cell.length_b   1.000
_cell.length_c   1.000
_cell.angle_alpha   90.00
_cell.angle_beta   90.00
_cell.angle_gamma   90.00
#
_symmetry.space_group_name_H-M   'P 1'
#
loop_
_entity.id
_entity.type
_entity.pdbx_description
1 polymer ?
#
loop_
_entity_poly.entity_id
_entity_poly.type
_entity_poly.pdbx_seq_one_letter_code
_entity_poly.pdbx_strand_id
1 'polypeptide(L)'
;MAASQRPSAETVVHLKQAYHVYRHTEDLDRKGVFFSPDCMQICRPIPSYAATTRQKIVQYLRDVQQGDIPVTKRASPSSTKTSDGLNAQRQIAESENSAKDRSLYTIRPLSPSEFEFGSNEITTAIGLTVEQLKQKAIDEQWVGMRVDLWGEGTKSGLLVKVQYWWRFEEIADGERVMDEKQAMGWRQCLHDIMYLGPEDGTQGVETTEVNE
;
A
#
# COMPACT_ATOMS: atom_id res chain seq x y z
N MET A 1 -13.67 -14.25 17.91
CA MET A 1 -14.05 -13.50 16.70
C MET A 1 -13.66 -12.06 16.95
N ALA A 2 -12.74 -11.48 16.15
CA ALA A 2 -12.46 -10.05 16.24
C ALA A 2 -13.74 -9.32 15.84
N ALA A 3 -14.31 -8.52 16.74
CA ALA A 3 -15.51 -7.77 16.43
C ALA A 3 -15.12 -6.64 15.47
N SER A 4 -15.23 -6.91 14.16
CA SER A 4 -15.23 -5.90 13.10
C SER A 4 -16.42 -4.97 13.31
N GLN A 5 -16.26 -3.96 14.15
CA GLN A 5 -17.19 -2.86 14.14
C GLN A 5 -17.06 -2.17 12.78
N ARG A 6 -18.16 -2.17 12.03
CA ARG A 6 -18.24 -1.44 10.77
C ARG A 6 -17.92 0.03 11.08
N PRO A 7 -16.96 0.65 10.39
CA PRO A 7 -16.63 2.05 10.64
C PRO A 7 -17.85 2.95 10.36
N SER A 8 -17.96 4.03 11.12
CA SER A 8 -19.00 5.03 10.90
C SER A 8 -18.85 5.67 9.51
N ALA A 9 -19.94 6.20 8.95
CA ALA A 9 -19.88 6.87 7.65
C ALA A 9 -18.89 8.05 7.65
N GLU A 10 -18.82 8.80 8.77
CA GLU A 10 -17.87 9.89 8.96
C GLU A 10 -16.41 9.40 8.93
N THR A 11 -16.11 8.32 9.67
CA THR A 11 -14.79 7.68 9.64
C THR A 11 -14.43 7.25 8.22
N VAL A 12 -15.36 6.65 7.49
CA VAL A 12 -15.12 6.21 6.11
C VAL A 12 -14.80 7.40 5.20
N VAL A 13 -15.58 8.49 5.26
CA VAL A 13 -15.31 9.70 4.47
C VAL A 13 -13.94 10.28 4.80
N HIS A 14 -13.61 10.38 6.09
CA HIS A 14 -12.33 10.89 6.54
C HIS A 14 -11.15 10.04 6.04
N LEU A 15 -11.22 8.71 6.16
CA LEU A 15 -10.17 7.80 5.70
C LEU A 15 -9.99 7.84 4.18
N LYS A 16 -11.07 8.02 3.41
CA LYS A 16 -10.98 8.23 1.96
C LYS A 16 -10.24 9.52 1.62
N GLN A 17 -10.54 10.61 2.33
CA GLN A 17 -9.83 11.88 2.17
C GLN A 17 -8.36 11.75 2.56
N ALA A 18 -8.06 11.15 3.72
CA ALA A 18 -6.69 10.91 4.18
C ALA A 18 -5.89 10.08 3.17
N TYR A 19 -6.47 9.00 2.64
CA TYR A 19 -5.84 8.19 1.59
C TYR A 19 -5.62 8.98 0.30
N HIS A 20 -6.57 9.81 -0.11
CA HIS A 20 -6.43 10.65 -1.29
C HIS A 20 -5.25 11.63 -1.16
N VAL A 21 -5.13 12.32 -0.02
CA VAL A 21 -4.01 13.24 0.23
C VAL A 21 -2.69 12.48 0.30
N TYR A 22 -2.65 11.34 0.98
CA TYR A 22 -1.50 10.42 1.00
C TYR A 22 -1.05 10.06 -0.43
N ARG A 23 -1.97 9.64 -1.29
CA ARG A 23 -1.68 9.17 -2.66
C ARG A 23 -1.05 10.26 -3.52
N HIS A 24 -1.49 11.51 -3.33
CA HIS A 24 -1.06 12.69 -4.10
C HIS A 24 0.08 13.47 -3.46
N THR A 25 0.54 13.09 -2.27
CA THR A 25 1.76 13.66 -1.69
C THR A 25 2.98 13.16 -2.48
N GLU A 26 3.77 14.05 -3.08
CA GLU A 26 4.93 13.67 -3.89
C GLU A 26 6.19 13.45 -3.04
N ASP A 27 6.40 14.33 -2.06
CA ASP A 27 7.53 14.25 -1.13
C ASP A 27 7.42 13.01 -0.24
N LEU A 28 8.41 12.13 -0.30
CA LEU A 28 8.34 10.83 0.40
C LEU A 28 8.47 10.95 1.92
N ASP A 29 9.13 11.98 2.42
CA ASP A 29 9.24 12.20 3.86
C ASP A 29 7.90 12.67 4.42
N ARG A 30 7.26 13.62 3.74
CA ARG A 30 5.88 14.05 4.03
C ARG A 30 4.87 12.92 3.82
N LYS A 31 5.07 12.05 2.83
CA LYS A 31 4.23 10.86 2.62
C LYS A 31 4.36 9.89 3.79
N GLY A 32 5.58 9.70 4.29
CA GLY A 32 5.86 8.85 5.45
C GLY A 32 5.08 9.27 6.70
N VAL A 33 4.76 10.56 6.83
CA VAL A 33 3.98 11.07 7.94
C VAL A 33 2.60 10.42 8.04
N PHE A 34 1.96 10.01 6.93
CA PHE A 34 0.67 9.29 6.96
C PHE A 34 0.75 7.90 7.62
N PHE A 35 1.96 7.40 7.85
CA PHE A 35 2.20 6.11 8.49
C PHE A 35 2.47 6.32 9.99
N SER A 36 1.88 5.44 10.79
CA SER A 36 2.22 5.30 12.20
C SER A 36 3.73 4.99 12.31
N PRO A 37 4.44 5.42 13.37
CA PRO A 37 5.89 5.14 13.50
C PRO A 37 6.26 3.66 13.38
N ASP A 38 5.41 2.78 13.93
CA ASP A 38 5.49 1.31 13.89
C ASP A 38 4.67 0.70 12.73
N CYS A 39 4.31 1.48 11.70
CA CYS A 39 3.55 0.96 10.57
C CYS A 39 4.28 -0.21 9.91
N MET A 40 3.54 -1.28 9.68
CA MET A 40 4.03 -2.53 9.11
C MET A 40 3.61 -2.65 7.65
N GLN A 41 4.36 -3.44 6.87
CA GLN A 41 3.98 -3.82 5.53
C GLN A 41 4.20 -5.32 5.33
N ILE A 42 3.19 -5.98 4.79
CA ILE A 42 3.23 -7.34 4.29
C ILE A 42 3.03 -7.27 2.78
N CYS A 43 3.87 -7.96 2.03
CA CYS A 43 3.65 -8.21 0.61
C CYS A 43 3.45 -9.71 0.40
N ARG A 44 2.19 -10.16 0.30
CA ARG A 44 1.87 -11.59 0.21
C ARG A 44 2.55 -12.26 -1.01
N PRO A 45 2.57 -11.63 -2.21
CA PRO A 45 3.26 -12.21 -3.36
C PRO A 45 4.79 -12.28 -3.18
N ILE A 46 5.37 -11.42 -2.34
CA ILE A 46 6.82 -11.31 -2.14
C ILE A 46 7.10 -11.11 -0.64
N PRO A 47 7.07 -12.18 0.17
CA PRO A 47 7.17 -12.05 1.64
C PRO A 47 8.44 -11.38 2.14
N SER A 48 9.54 -11.43 1.38
CA SER A 48 10.79 -10.72 1.72
C SER A 48 10.68 -9.20 1.58
N TYR A 49 9.63 -8.69 0.94
CA TYR A 49 9.30 -7.28 0.80
C TYR A 49 8.32 -6.86 1.92
N ALA A 50 8.78 -7.05 3.15
CA ALA A 50 8.04 -6.72 4.36
C ALA A 50 8.77 -5.66 5.18
N ALA A 51 8.01 -4.87 5.94
CA ALA A 51 8.55 -3.83 6.81
C ALA A 51 7.88 -3.90 8.17
N THR A 52 8.64 -3.56 9.22
CA THR A 52 8.14 -3.44 10.59
C THR A 52 8.16 -2.01 11.10
N THR A 53 8.54 -1.04 10.26
CA THR A 53 8.61 0.37 10.60
C THR A 53 8.28 1.27 9.41
N ARG A 54 7.75 2.46 9.72
CA ARG A 54 7.53 3.55 8.76
C ARG A 54 8.76 3.86 7.93
N GLN A 55 9.94 3.95 8.55
CA GLN A 55 11.18 4.33 7.86
C GLN A 55 11.54 3.30 6.79
N LYS A 56 11.29 2.01 7.05
CA LYS A 56 11.56 0.96 6.07
C LYS A 56 10.59 1.04 4.88
N ILE A 57 9.31 1.34 5.12
CA ILE A 57 8.31 1.57 4.07
C ILE A 57 8.69 2.79 3.21
N VAL A 58 9.06 3.91 3.83
CA VAL A 58 9.52 5.10 3.10
C VAL A 58 10.76 4.80 2.27
N GLN A 59 11.70 4.00 2.81
CA GLN A 59 12.87 3.57 2.05
C GLN A 59 12.46 2.75 0.83
N TYR A 60 11.52 1.82 0.95
CA TYR A 60 10.99 1.08 -0.19
C TYR A 60 10.37 1.98 -1.27
N LEU A 61 9.67 3.05 -0.89
CA LEU A 61 9.15 4.03 -1.85
C LEU A 61 10.29 4.76 -2.59
N ARG A 62 11.39 5.09 -1.90
CA ARG A 62 12.58 5.70 -2.51
C ARG A 62 13.27 4.72 -3.46
N ASP A 63 13.43 3.47 -3.03
CA ASP A 63 14.04 2.40 -3.82
C ASP A 63 13.27 2.24 -5.15
N VAL A 64 11.93 2.25 -5.10
CA VAL A 64 11.07 2.23 -6.29
C VAL A 64 11.25 3.48 -7.16
N GLN A 65 11.30 4.69 -6.60
CA GLN A 65 11.56 5.93 -7.35
C GLN A 65 12.93 5.91 -8.06
N GLN A 66 13.91 5.23 -7.49
CA GLN A 66 15.25 5.06 -8.06
C GLN A 66 15.39 3.84 -8.97
N GLY A 67 14.33 3.04 -9.11
CA GLY A 67 14.32 1.81 -9.91
C GLY A 67 15.02 0.60 -9.26
N ASP A 68 15.39 0.67 -7.98
CA ASP A 68 16.01 -0.42 -7.22
C ASP A 68 14.94 -1.29 -6.54
N ILE A 69 14.13 -1.99 -7.35
CA ILE A 69 13.04 -2.81 -6.83
C ILE A 69 13.55 -4.24 -6.56
N PRO A 70 13.38 -4.81 -5.35
CA PRO A 70 13.80 -6.18 -5.04
C PRO A 70 13.15 -7.29 -5.91
N VAL A 71 12.07 -6.97 -6.63
CA VAL A 71 11.26 -7.92 -7.43
C VAL A 71 12.04 -8.47 -8.64
N THR A 72 13.00 -7.73 -9.19
CA THR A 72 13.76 -8.15 -10.39
C THR A 72 14.84 -9.21 -10.13
N LYS A 73 15.17 -9.52 -8.86
CA LYS A 73 16.27 -10.45 -8.54
C LYS A 73 15.86 -11.93 -8.44
N ARG A 74 14.57 -12.28 -8.54
CA ARG A 74 14.08 -13.66 -8.37
C ARG A 74 13.73 -14.44 -9.65
N ALA A 75 13.81 -13.82 -10.84
CA ALA A 75 13.60 -14.52 -12.11
C ALA A 75 14.94 -14.75 -12.85
N SER A 76 15.74 -15.69 -12.35
CA SER A 76 16.76 -16.36 -13.16
C SER A 76 16.98 -17.78 -12.62
N PRO A 77 16.28 -18.79 -13.14
CA PRO A 77 16.73 -20.16 -13.02
C PRO A 77 17.91 -20.35 -13.98
N SER A 78 18.96 -21.03 -13.53
CA SER A 78 20.15 -21.27 -14.33
C SER A 78 19.84 -22.04 -15.61
N SER A 79 20.36 -21.55 -16.74
CA SER A 79 20.70 -22.40 -17.87
C SER A 79 21.81 -21.74 -18.69
N THR A 80 22.93 -22.46 -18.75
CA THR A 80 23.76 -22.70 -19.92
C THR A 80 24.05 -21.54 -20.88
N LYS A 81 25.34 -21.20 -20.95
CA LYS A 81 25.99 -20.39 -21.98
C LYS A 81 25.46 -20.72 -23.38
N THR A 82 24.81 -19.75 -24.03
CA THR A 82 25.01 -19.46 -25.45
C THR A 82 24.86 -17.96 -25.65
N SER A 83 25.93 -17.36 -26.16
CA SER A 83 26.06 -15.99 -26.57
C SER A 83 25.13 -15.66 -27.73
N ASP A 84 24.19 -14.75 -27.50
CA ASP A 84 23.77 -13.73 -28.46
C ASP A 84 23.13 -12.58 -27.66
N GLY A 85 23.93 -11.54 -27.40
CA GLY A 85 23.42 -10.23 -27.01
C GLY A 85 22.89 -9.51 -28.26
N LEU A 86 22.05 -8.49 -28.19
CA LEU A 86 21.98 -7.37 -27.26
C LEU A 86 20.63 -6.65 -27.44
N ASN A 87 20.24 -5.89 -26.41
CA ASN A 87 19.39 -4.70 -26.43
C ASN A 87 17.85 -4.85 -26.41
N ALA A 88 17.34 -5.09 -25.20
CA ALA A 88 16.07 -4.51 -24.74
C ALA A 88 16.29 -3.71 -23.45
N GLN A 89 17.26 -2.79 -23.46
CA GLN A 89 17.52 -1.88 -22.34
C GLN A 89 17.91 -0.50 -22.87
N ARG A 90 17.23 0.52 -22.34
CA ARG A 90 17.34 1.98 -22.59
C ARG A 90 16.76 2.50 -23.91
N GLN A 91 15.56 3.05 -23.81
CA GLN A 91 15.30 4.43 -24.25
C GLN A 91 14.49 5.13 -23.16
N ILE A 92 15.21 5.70 -22.19
CA ILE A 92 14.81 6.94 -21.54
C ILE A 92 15.28 8.02 -22.52
N ALA A 93 14.41 8.41 -23.43
CA ALA A 93 14.59 9.56 -24.30
C ALA A 93 13.19 10.09 -24.60
N GLU A 94 12.96 11.30 -24.10
CA GLU A 94 11.93 12.28 -24.46
C GLU A 94 10.86 11.80 -25.45
N SER A 95 9.67 11.55 -24.93
CA SER A 95 8.45 11.88 -25.68
C SER A 95 7.62 12.80 -24.81
N GLU A 96 7.81 14.10 -25.07
CA GLU A 96 6.80 15.12 -24.88
C GLU A 96 5.57 14.71 -25.69
N ASN A 97 4.62 14.03 -25.06
CA ASN A 97 3.21 14.30 -25.32
C ASN A 97 2.36 13.91 -24.12
N SER A 98 1.74 14.96 -23.59
CA SER A 98 0.96 15.04 -22.37
C SER A 98 -0.30 14.18 -22.39
N ALA A 99 -0.34 13.18 -21.54
CA ALA A 99 -1.51 12.83 -20.75
C ALA A 99 -0.99 12.35 -19.40
N LYS A 100 -1.30 13.07 -18.32
CA LYS A 100 -0.91 12.68 -16.96
C LYS A 100 -1.35 11.24 -16.76
N ASP A 101 -0.40 10.34 -16.49
CA ASP A 101 -0.64 8.95 -16.14
C ASP A 101 -1.40 8.94 -14.80
N ARG A 102 -2.72 9.14 -14.87
CA ARG A 102 -3.60 9.23 -13.70
C ARG A 102 -3.75 7.82 -13.17
N SER A 103 -2.91 7.46 -12.19
CA SER A 103 -3.12 6.24 -11.40
C SER A 103 -4.54 6.27 -10.84
N LEU A 104 -5.35 5.30 -11.28
CA LEU A 104 -6.74 5.15 -10.87
C LEU A 104 -6.78 4.26 -9.64
N TYR A 105 -7.67 4.56 -8.71
CA TYR A 105 -7.88 3.71 -7.55
C TYR A 105 -9.33 3.74 -7.06
N THR A 106 -9.77 2.65 -6.46
CA THR A 106 -10.97 2.61 -5.60
C THR A 106 -10.56 2.54 -4.14
N ILE A 107 -11.44 3.00 -3.25
CA ILE A 107 -11.26 2.81 -1.81
C ILE A 107 -12.63 2.59 -1.14
N ARG A 108 -12.72 1.55 -0.31
CA ARG A 108 -13.91 1.22 0.48
C ARG A 108 -13.55 0.54 1.79
N PRO A 109 -14.46 0.49 2.78
CA PRO A 109 -14.27 -0.34 3.97
C PRO A 109 -14.12 -1.81 3.62
N LEU A 110 -13.39 -2.56 4.44
CA LEU A 110 -13.40 -4.02 4.37
C LEU A 110 -14.81 -4.57 4.67
N SER A 111 -15.21 -5.59 3.93
CA SER A 111 -16.34 -6.45 4.26
C SER A 111 -15.97 -7.39 5.41
N PRO A 112 -16.94 -7.94 6.17
CA PRO A 112 -16.66 -8.83 7.30
C PRO A 112 -15.75 -10.02 6.97
N SER A 113 -15.84 -10.58 5.76
CA SER A 113 -14.99 -11.68 5.29
C SER A 113 -13.56 -11.27 4.96
N GLU A 114 -13.30 -9.98 4.78
CA GLU A 114 -11.96 -9.46 4.45
C GLU A 114 -11.15 -9.10 5.70
N PHE A 115 -11.73 -9.16 6.91
CA PHE A 115 -11.01 -8.94 8.17
C PHE A 115 -10.16 -10.15 8.57
N GLU A 116 -9.25 -10.54 7.69
CA GLU A 116 -8.26 -11.58 7.92
C GLU A 116 -6.87 -11.14 7.47
N PHE A 117 -5.85 -11.56 8.23
CA PHE A 117 -4.46 -11.23 7.96
C PHE A 117 -3.73 -12.35 7.19
N GLY A 118 -4.47 -13.21 6.50
CA GLY A 118 -3.93 -14.39 5.82
C GLY A 118 -3.48 -15.48 6.78
N SER A 119 -2.31 -16.06 6.52
CA SER A 119 -1.76 -17.20 7.28
C SER A 119 -0.49 -16.81 8.06
N ASN A 120 -0.06 -17.67 8.98
CA ASN A 120 1.15 -17.42 9.78
C ASN A 120 2.41 -17.35 8.91
N GLU A 121 2.47 -18.07 7.79
CA GLU A 121 3.57 -18.00 6.84
C GLU A 121 3.71 -16.59 6.23
N ILE A 122 2.59 -15.89 6.05
CA ILE A 122 2.55 -14.52 5.55
C ILE A 122 2.96 -13.53 6.65
N THR A 123 2.36 -13.62 7.84
CA THR A 123 2.59 -12.64 8.92
C THR A 123 3.96 -12.80 9.59
N THR A 124 4.59 -13.97 9.49
CA THR A 124 5.95 -14.18 10.01
C THR A 124 6.97 -13.22 9.39
N ALA A 125 6.72 -12.71 8.18
CA ALA A 125 7.57 -11.71 7.53
C ALA A 125 7.69 -10.38 8.31
N ILE A 126 6.71 -10.07 9.16
CA ILE A 126 6.74 -8.92 10.08
C ILE A 126 6.97 -9.35 11.53
N GLY A 127 7.30 -10.62 11.77
CA GLY A 127 7.62 -11.16 13.09
C GLY A 127 6.41 -11.39 14.02
N LEU A 128 5.19 -11.42 13.48
CA LEU A 128 3.96 -11.64 14.25
C LEU A 128 3.19 -12.86 13.74
N THR A 129 2.45 -13.52 14.63
CA THR A 129 1.43 -14.50 14.23
C THR A 129 0.13 -13.80 13.86
N VAL A 130 -0.75 -14.50 13.15
CA VAL A 130 -2.10 -14.02 12.81
C VAL A 130 -2.89 -13.70 14.08
N GLU A 131 -2.78 -14.50 15.14
CA GLU A 131 -3.46 -14.26 16.41
C GLU A 131 -2.96 -12.98 17.10
N GLN A 132 -1.64 -12.75 17.10
CA GLN A 132 -1.05 -11.53 17.65
C GLN A 132 -1.51 -10.29 16.87
N LEU A 133 -1.55 -10.39 15.54
CA LEU A 133 -1.99 -9.28 14.68
C LEU A 133 -3.48 -8.99 14.84
N LYS A 134 -4.32 -10.04 14.98
CA LYS A 134 -5.74 -9.90 15.34
C LYS A 134 -5.91 -9.22 16.69
N GLN A 135 -5.13 -9.63 17.69
CA GLN A 135 -5.19 -9.04 19.01
C GLN A 135 -4.79 -7.56 18.98
N LYS A 136 -3.69 -7.23 18.30
CA LYS A 136 -3.23 -5.84 18.11
C LYS A 136 -4.29 -4.99 17.41
N ALA A 137 -4.92 -5.49 16.35
CA ALA A 137 -5.99 -4.80 15.65
C ALA A 137 -7.24 -4.54 16.52
N ILE A 138 -7.55 -5.44 17.46
CA ILE A 138 -8.63 -5.26 18.43
C ILE A 138 -8.24 -4.19 19.46
N ASP A 139 -7.06 -4.33 20.07
CA ASP A 139 -6.60 -3.46 21.16
C ASP A 139 -6.42 -2.01 20.70
N GLU A 140 -5.94 -1.83 19.47
CA GLU A 140 -5.72 -0.51 18.85
C GLU A 140 -6.91 -0.04 17.98
N GLN A 141 -8.01 -0.79 18.00
CA GLN A 141 -9.26 -0.44 17.31
C GLN A 141 -9.07 -0.12 15.81
N TRP A 142 -8.36 -0.99 15.09
CA TRP A 142 -8.03 -0.74 13.69
C TRP A 142 -9.26 -0.73 12.78
N VAL A 143 -9.23 0.15 11.79
CA VAL A 143 -10.20 0.23 10.70
C VAL A 143 -9.53 -0.19 9.40
N GLY A 144 -10.08 -1.22 8.76
CA GLY A 144 -9.59 -1.71 7.48
C GLY A 144 -10.27 -1.06 6.28
N MET A 145 -9.47 -0.68 5.28
CA MET A 145 -9.91 -0.17 3.99
C MET A 145 -9.31 -1.01 2.86
N ARG A 146 -10.14 -1.47 1.92
CA ARG A 146 -9.71 -2.08 0.66
C ARG A 146 -9.37 -0.99 -0.35
N VAL A 147 -8.22 -1.13 -0.98
CA VAL A 147 -7.80 -0.29 -2.11
C VAL A 147 -7.34 -1.19 -3.25
N ASP A 148 -7.90 -0.94 -4.42
CA ASP A 148 -7.41 -1.50 -5.67
C ASP A 148 -6.86 -0.33 -6.50
N LEU A 149 -5.60 -0.44 -6.94
CA LEU A 149 -4.90 0.55 -7.77
C LEU A 149 -4.60 -0.03 -9.14
N TRP A 150 -4.81 0.74 -10.20
CA TRP A 150 -4.46 0.34 -11.55
C TRP A 150 -4.06 1.52 -12.46
N GLY A 151 -3.65 1.21 -13.69
CA GLY A 151 -3.18 2.22 -14.64
C GLY A 151 -1.83 2.87 -14.28
N GLU A 152 -1.01 2.20 -13.47
CA GLU A 152 0.35 2.66 -13.14
C GLU A 152 1.37 1.82 -13.93
N GLY A 153 2.22 2.46 -14.74
CA GLY A 153 3.28 1.80 -15.52
C GLY A 153 3.09 1.84 -17.04
N THR A 154 4.21 1.88 -17.77
CA THR A 154 4.22 2.41 -19.15
C THR A 154 3.72 1.48 -20.27
N LYS A 155 3.46 0.18 -20.05
CA LYS A 155 3.03 -0.73 -21.16
C LYS A 155 2.13 -1.91 -20.79
N SER A 156 1.94 -2.23 -19.51
CA SER A 156 1.03 -3.30 -19.07
C SER A 156 0.41 -2.84 -17.77
N GLY A 157 -0.89 -2.54 -17.79
CA GLY A 157 -1.61 -2.05 -16.61
C GLY A 157 -1.30 -2.90 -15.39
N LEU A 158 -0.62 -2.31 -14.41
CA LEU A 158 -0.32 -2.95 -13.14
C LEU A 158 -1.55 -2.84 -12.26
N LEU A 159 -2.00 -3.95 -11.69
CA LEU A 159 -3.00 -3.99 -10.64
C LEU A 159 -2.34 -4.29 -9.30
N VAL A 160 -2.65 -3.47 -8.30
CA VAL A 160 -2.25 -3.68 -6.91
C VAL A 160 -3.50 -3.73 -6.05
N LYS A 161 -3.67 -4.79 -5.27
CA LYS A 161 -4.78 -4.92 -4.30
C LYS A 161 -4.19 -4.89 -2.90
N VAL A 162 -4.63 -3.95 -2.09
CA VAL A 162 -4.07 -3.70 -0.75
C VAL A 162 -5.19 -3.56 0.26
N GLN A 163 -5.01 -4.17 1.43
CA GLN A 163 -5.76 -3.78 2.62
C GLN A 163 -4.91 -2.81 3.44
N TYR A 164 -5.36 -1.57 3.54
CA TYR A 164 -4.77 -0.57 4.43
C TYR A 164 -5.53 -0.58 5.74
N TRP A 165 -4.80 -0.81 6.83
CA TRP A 165 -5.33 -0.71 8.18
C TRP A 165 -4.93 0.62 8.78
N TRP A 166 -5.89 1.23 9.48
CA TRP A 166 -5.77 2.55 10.06
C TRP A 166 -6.05 2.50 11.55
N ARG A 167 -5.37 3.32 12.33
CA ARG A 167 -5.73 3.55 13.73
C ARG A 167 -5.80 5.04 14.02
N PHE A 168 -6.59 5.40 15.01
CA PHE A 168 -6.69 6.75 15.50
C PHE A 168 -5.73 6.90 16.68
N GLU A 169 -4.72 7.76 16.55
CA GLU A 169 -3.62 7.84 17.50
C GLU A 169 -3.15 9.28 17.70
N GLU A 170 -2.28 9.48 18.71
CA GLU A 170 -1.65 10.76 18.97
C GLU A 170 -0.62 11.10 17.87
N ILE A 171 -0.67 12.33 17.38
CA ILE A 171 0.19 12.86 16.32
C ILE A 171 1.06 13.97 16.89
N ALA A 172 2.38 13.82 16.73
CA ALA A 172 3.34 14.85 17.08
C ALA A 172 3.09 16.15 16.29
N ASP A 173 3.31 17.31 16.90
CA ASP A 173 3.00 18.62 16.31
C ASP A 173 3.62 18.86 14.92
N GLY A 174 4.84 18.37 14.68
CA GLY A 174 5.53 18.48 13.39
C GLY A 174 5.07 17.49 12.32
N GLU A 175 4.17 16.58 12.65
CA GLU A 175 3.69 15.49 11.80
C GLU A 175 2.21 15.64 11.41
N ARG A 176 1.54 16.75 11.74
CA ARG A 176 0.13 16.96 11.36
C ARG A 176 0.02 17.19 9.85
N VAL A 177 -0.87 16.45 9.17
CA VAL A 177 -0.98 16.45 7.69
C VAL A 177 -2.34 16.90 7.17
N MET A 178 -3.35 16.87 8.03
CA MET A 178 -4.67 17.42 7.76
C MET A 178 -4.92 18.62 8.69
N ASP A 179 -6.07 19.30 8.57
CA ASP A 179 -6.50 20.37 9.49
C ASP A 179 -6.86 19.82 10.90
N GLU A 180 -5.97 18.98 11.44
CA GLU A 180 -6.05 18.32 12.73
C GLU A 180 -5.79 19.36 13.82
N LYS A 181 -6.88 19.99 14.26
CA LYS A 181 -6.87 20.94 15.38
C LYS A 181 -6.51 20.27 16.71
N GLN A 182 -6.60 18.95 16.78
CA GLN A 182 -6.33 18.13 17.96
C GLN A 182 -5.04 17.35 17.76
N ALA A 183 -4.42 16.93 18.87
CA ALA A 183 -3.23 16.08 18.84
C ALA A 183 -3.53 14.62 18.43
N MET A 184 -4.74 14.32 17.96
CA MET A 184 -5.14 12.97 17.53
C MET A 184 -5.48 12.99 16.04
N GLY A 185 -5.16 11.92 15.32
CA GLY A 185 -5.52 11.76 13.92
C GLY A 185 -5.38 10.32 13.42
N TRP A 186 -5.80 10.10 12.18
CA TRP A 186 -5.78 8.77 11.57
C TRP A 186 -4.47 8.51 10.85
N ARG A 187 -3.85 7.35 11.15
CA ARG A 187 -2.61 6.90 10.52
C ARG A 187 -2.74 5.49 10.00
N GLN A 188 -2.06 5.22 8.88
CA GLN A 188 -1.91 3.84 8.39
C GLN A 188 -0.98 3.09 9.35
N CYS A 189 -1.37 1.89 9.78
CA CYS A 189 -0.61 1.07 10.73
C CYS A 189 -0.23 -0.31 10.16
N LEU A 190 -0.89 -0.78 9.11
CA LEU A 190 -0.50 -1.96 8.35
C LEU A 190 -0.89 -1.82 6.88
N HIS A 191 0.05 -2.09 5.98
CA HIS A 191 -0.21 -2.28 4.55
C HIS A 191 -0.13 -3.77 4.23
N ASP A 192 -1.24 -4.40 3.89
CA ASP A 192 -1.27 -5.80 3.47
C ASP A 192 -1.50 -5.88 1.96
N ILE A 193 -0.40 -5.96 1.20
CA ILE A 193 -0.42 -6.05 -0.27
C ILE A 193 -0.75 -7.49 -0.64
N MET A 194 -2.01 -7.67 -1.05
CA MET A 194 -2.63 -8.95 -1.36
C MET A 194 -2.24 -9.46 -2.74
N TYR A 195 -2.09 -8.53 -3.68
CA TYR A 195 -1.86 -8.82 -5.09
C TYR A 195 -0.99 -7.75 -5.72
N LEU A 196 -0.07 -8.20 -6.57
CA LEU A 196 0.79 -7.38 -7.40
C LEU A 196 0.97 -8.12 -8.73
N GLY A 197 0.39 -7.61 -9.81
CA GLY A 197 0.39 -8.32 -11.09
C GLY A 197 -0.35 -7.55 -12.19
N PRO A 198 -0.55 -8.16 -13.37
CA PRO A 198 -1.28 -7.53 -14.46
C PRO A 198 -2.76 -7.28 -14.09
N GLU A 199 -3.38 -6.33 -14.77
CA GLU A 199 -4.84 -6.13 -14.71
C GLU A 199 -5.59 -7.43 -15.05
N ASP A 200 -6.52 -7.81 -14.17
CA ASP A 200 -7.32 -9.05 -14.21
C ASP A 200 -8.79 -8.82 -14.61
N GLY A 201 -9.18 -7.61 -15.02
CA GLY A 201 -10.56 -7.24 -15.37
C GLY A 201 -11.47 -6.90 -14.18
N THR A 202 -10.96 -6.91 -12.95
CA THR A 202 -11.73 -6.52 -11.74
C THR A 202 -11.55 -5.06 -11.32
N GLN A 203 -10.77 -4.28 -12.09
CA GLN A 203 -10.52 -2.86 -11.86
C GLN A 203 -11.85 -2.10 -11.85
N GLY A 204 -12.09 -1.25 -10.85
CA GLY A 204 -13.28 -0.39 -10.81
C GLY A 204 -14.64 -1.10 -10.67
N VAL A 205 -14.69 -2.42 -10.47
CA VAL A 205 -15.97 -3.16 -10.36
C VAL A 205 -16.74 -2.79 -9.07
N GLU A 206 -16.03 -2.33 -8.04
CA GLU A 206 -16.60 -1.93 -6.74
C GLU A 206 -16.49 -0.41 -6.51
N THR A 207 -16.77 0.38 -7.54
CA THR A 207 -16.64 1.84 -7.56
C THR A 207 -17.43 2.52 -6.43
N THR A 208 -16.69 3.09 -5.48
CA THR A 208 -17.03 4.41 -4.95
C THR A 208 -15.87 5.31 -5.34
N GLU A 209 -15.89 5.83 -6.56
CA GLU A 209 -14.95 6.87 -6.99
C GLU A 209 -15.08 8.06 -6.04
N VAL A 210 -13.94 8.51 -5.51
CA VAL A 210 -13.85 9.88 -5.02
C VAL A 210 -13.56 10.69 -6.28
N ASN A 211 -14.62 11.08 -6.99
CA ASN A 211 -14.51 12.06 -8.06
C ASN A 211 -14.20 13.43 -7.43
N GLU A 212 -13.22 14.11 -8.02
CA GLU A 212 -12.78 15.47 -7.69
C GLU A 212 -13.97 16.45 -7.52
#